data_AF-A0A7T3FZJ7-F1
#
_entry.id   AF-A0A7T3FZJ7-F1
#
_cell.length_a   1.000
_cell.length_b   1.000
_cell.length_c   1.000
_cell.angle_alpha   90.00
_cell.angle_beta   90.00
_cell.angle_gamma   90.00
#
_symmetry.space_group_name_H-M   'P 1'
#
loop_
_entity.id
_entity.type
_entity.pdbx_description
1 polymer ?
#
loop_
_entity_poly.entity_id
_entity_poly.type
_entity_poly.pdbx_seq_one_letter_code
_entity_poly.pdbx_strand_id
1 'polypeptide(L)'
;MATALSSPLSDRIRRVDVLAYVFGLMGAAYVGEFTLATLAATATTYEAGMAALGGFALLGSAQMYRNPETLRNGTEPAPAYLYVLPVVSTGAALALAVGWVAALP
;
A
#
# COMPACT_ATOMS: atom_id res chain seq x y z
N MET A 1 -12.71 -11.08 26.31
CA MET A 1 -13.95 -10.73 25.62
C MET A 1 -13.61 -10.42 24.17
N ALA A 2 -14.02 -11.25 23.21
CA ALA A 2 -13.90 -10.94 21.79
C ALA A 2 -14.94 -9.87 21.46
N THR A 3 -14.51 -8.70 21.00
CA THR A 3 -15.40 -7.66 20.48
C THR A 3 -15.75 -7.99 19.04
N ALA A 4 -16.91 -7.54 18.54
CA ALA A 4 -17.32 -7.79 17.14
C ALA A 4 -16.25 -7.38 16.12
N LEU A 5 -15.42 -6.39 16.45
CA LEU A 5 -14.32 -5.89 15.64
C LEU A 5 -13.10 -6.83 15.57
N SER A 6 -12.93 -7.70 16.58
CA SER A 6 -11.84 -8.67 16.65
C SER A 6 -12.12 -9.96 15.87
N SER A 7 -13.38 -10.17 15.47
CA SER A 7 -13.78 -11.28 14.61
C SER A 7 -13.46 -10.95 13.13
N PRO A 8 -13.02 -11.93 12.33
CA PRO A 8 -12.85 -11.72 10.91
C PRO A 8 -14.19 -11.56 10.20
N LEU A 9 -14.26 -10.58 9.29
CA LEU A 9 -15.42 -10.38 8.42
C LEU A 9 -15.52 -11.47 7.33
N SER A 10 -14.39 -12.08 6.98
CA SER A 10 -14.30 -13.16 5.99
C SER A 10 -13.07 -14.02 6.23
N ASP A 11 -13.25 -15.33 6.13
CA ASP A 11 -12.13 -16.29 6.19
C ASP A 11 -11.29 -16.33 4.90
N ARG A 12 -11.76 -15.67 3.84
CA ARG A 12 -11.06 -15.65 2.54
C ARG A 12 -9.92 -14.64 2.48
N ILE A 13 -9.97 -13.57 3.28
CA ILE A 13 -8.99 -12.49 3.25
C ILE A 13 -8.07 -12.65 4.45
N ARG A 14 -6.79 -12.88 4.16
CA ARG A 14 -5.78 -13.06 5.20
C ARG A 14 -5.25 -11.69 5.63
N ARG A 15 -4.72 -11.59 6.84
CA ARG A 15 -4.12 -10.34 7.35
C ARG A 15 -3.02 -9.80 6.44
N VAL A 16 -2.21 -10.69 5.89
CA VAL A 16 -1.14 -10.33 4.96
C VAL A 16 -1.66 -9.66 3.69
N ASP A 17 -2.82 -10.05 3.19
CA ASP A 17 -3.37 -9.50 1.95
C ASP A 17 -3.77 -8.03 2.16
N VAL A 18 -4.31 -7.70 3.34
CA VAL A 18 -4.63 -6.33 3.74
C VAL A 18 -3.37 -5.48 3.89
N LEU A 19 -2.34 -6.01 4.54
CA LEU A 19 -1.06 -5.29 4.72
C LEU A 19 -0.34 -5.10 3.39
N ALA A 20 -0.24 -6.14 2.58
CA ALA A 20 0.36 -6.10 1.25
C ALA A 20 -0.38 -5.11 0.35
N TYR A 21 -1.71 -5.04 0.42
CA TYR A 21 -2.50 -4.05 -0.32
C TYR A 21 -2.12 -2.62 0.07
N VAL A 22 -2.13 -2.29 1.36
CA VAL A 22 -1.81 -0.93 1.84
C VAL A 22 -0.37 -0.55 1.50
N PHE A 23 0.60 -1.44 1.73
CA PHE A 23 2.00 -1.21 1.36
C PHE A 23 2.19 -1.06 -0.15
N GLY A 24 1.50 -1.89 -0.94
CA GLY A 24 1.54 -1.83 -2.40
C GLY A 24 0.96 -0.51 -2.92
N LEU A 25 -0.16 -0.07 -2.35
CA LEU A 25 -0.79 1.20 -2.71
C LEU A 25 0.10 2.41 -2.37
N MET A 26 0.72 2.40 -1.18
CA MET A 26 1.69 3.42 -0.78
C MET A 26 2.90 3.45 -1.72
N GLY A 27 3.46 2.28 -2.03
CA GLY A 27 4.58 2.15 -2.95
C GLY A 27 4.23 2.66 -4.35
N ALA A 28 3.06 2.29 -4.87
CA ALA A 28 2.57 2.76 -6.15
C ALA A 28 2.37 4.27 -6.18
N ALA A 29 1.86 4.88 -5.10
CA ALA A 29 1.69 6.32 -5.00
C ALA A 29 3.05 7.06 -5.03
N TYR A 30 4.04 6.57 -4.27
CA TYR A 30 5.35 7.21 -4.21
C TYR A 30 6.12 7.06 -5.51
N VAL A 31 6.07 5.87 -6.12
CA VAL A 31 6.66 5.65 -7.45
C VAL A 31 5.93 6.52 -8.48
N GLY A 32 4.60 6.52 -8.51
CA GLY A 32 3.83 7.32 -9.46
C GLY A 32 4.15 8.81 -9.39
N GLU A 33 4.22 9.37 -8.18
CA GLU A 33 4.52 10.78 -7.93
C GLU A 33 5.96 11.14 -8.33
N PHE A 34 6.93 10.36 -7.85
CA PHE A 34 8.33 10.78 -7.91
C PHE A 34 9.11 10.20 -9.08
N THR A 35 8.64 9.15 -9.76
CA THR A 35 9.42 8.52 -10.85
C THR A 35 9.62 9.48 -12.02
N LEU A 36 8.59 10.24 -12.39
CA LEU A 36 8.71 11.25 -13.46
C LEU A 36 9.69 12.37 -13.08
N ALA A 37 9.62 12.85 -11.84
CA ALA A 37 10.56 13.84 -11.32
C ALA A 37 12.01 13.31 -11.30
N THR A 38 12.21 12.05 -10.94
CA THR A 38 13.55 11.42 -10.91
C THR A 38 14.16 11.18 -12.28
N LEU A 39 13.34 11.04 -13.33
CA LEU A 39 13.80 10.87 -14.70
C LEU A 39 14.10 12.23 -15.38
N ALA A 40 13.72 13.34 -14.77
CA ALA A 40 14.08 14.66 -15.23
C ALA A 40 15.55 14.96 -14.90
N ALA A 41 16.21 15.74 -15.77
CA ALA A 41 17.62 16.13 -15.59
C ALA A 41 17.90 16.93 -14.30
N THR A 42 16.85 17.39 -13.61
CA THR A 42 16.91 18.22 -12.39
C THR A 42 16.47 17.47 -11.13
N ALA A 43 16.41 16.14 -11.17
CA ALA A 43 16.00 15.33 -10.03
C ALA A 43 16.81 15.62 -8.77
N THR A 44 16.12 15.93 -7.68
CA THR A 44 16.73 16.09 -6.37
C THR A 44 17.01 14.73 -5.73
N THR A 45 18.00 14.67 -4.84
CA THR A 45 18.27 13.47 -4.04
C THR A 45 17.06 13.04 -3.20
N TYR A 46 16.23 14.00 -2.79
CA TYR A 46 14.99 13.74 -2.07
C TYR A 46 13.99 12.96 -2.94
N GLU A 47 13.71 13.43 -4.16
CA GLU A 47 12.79 12.75 -5.10
C GLU A 47 13.27 11.33 -5.43
N ALA A 48 14.58 11.17 -5.66
CA ALA A 48 15.19 9.86 -5.88
C ALA A 48 15.03 8.93 -4.68
N GLY A 49 15.23 9.44 -3.46
CA GLY A 49 15.01 8.70 -2.23
C GLY A 49 13.55 8.27 -2.05
N MET A 50 12.61 9.16 -2.32
CA MET A 50 11.17 8.87 -2.19
C MET A 50 10.70 7.84 -3.22
N ALA A 51 11.15 7.93 -4.48
CA ALA A 51 10.89 6.92 -5.49
C ALA A 51 11.46 5.55 -5.11
N ALA A 52 12.70 5.52 -4.59
CA ALA A 52 13.33 4.29 -4.11
C ALA A 52 12.57 3.67 -2.93
N LEU A 53 12.14 4.47 -1.95
CA LEU A 53 11.29 4.02 -0.84
C LEU A 53 9.96 3.44 -1.35
N GLY A 54 9.35 4.08 -2.35
CA GLY A 54 8.16 3.56 -3.01
C GLY A 54 8.41 2.20 -3.68
N GLY A 55 9.54 2.07 -4.39
CA GLY A 55 9.97 0.81 -5.00
C GLY A 55 10.20 -0.30 -3.97
N PHE A 56 10.86 0.01 -2.86
CA PHE A 56 11.02 -0.92 -1.73
C PHE A 56 9.68 -1.33 -1.13
N ALA A 57 8.73 -0.42 -0.99
CA ALA A 57 7.40 -0.74 -0.50
C ALA A 57 6.64 -1.67 -1.46
N LEU A 58 6.79 -1.49 -2.79
CA LEU A 58 6.22 -2.40 -3.80
C LEU A 58 6.85 -3.80 -3.72
N LEU A 59 8.18 -3.88 -3.64
CA LEU A 59 8.88 -5.16 -3.50
C LEU A 59 8.51 -5.86 -2.19
N GLY A 60 8.44 -5.10 -1.10
CA GLY A 60 7.97 -5.57 0.20
C GLY A 60 6.56 -6.13 0.12
N SER A 61 5.62 -5.40 -0.48
CA SER A 61 4.24 -5.85 -0.72
C SER A 61 4.19 -7.16 -1.52
N ALA A 62 4.94 -7.24 -2.62
CA ALA A 62 5.00 -8.45 -3.44
C ALA A 62 5.59 -9.65 -2.65
N GLN A 63 6.60 -9.41 -1.82
CA GLN A 63 7.21 -10.44 -0.99
C GLN A 63 6.26 -10.92 0.12
N MET A 64 5.55 -9.99 0.77
CA MET A 64 4.51 -10.30 1.77
C MET A 64 3.42 -11.17 1.16
N TYR A 65 2.92 -10.82 -0.02
CA TYR A 65 1.88 -11.58 -0.71
C TYR A 65 2.34 -12.99 -1.12
N ARG A 66 3.59 -13.13 -1.57
CA ARG A 66 4.16 -14.41 -2.01
C ARG A 66 4.50 -15.35 -0.85
N ASN A 67 5.02 -14.83 0.25
CA ASN A 67 5.53 -15.62 1.37
C ASN A 67 4.84 -15.22 2.70
N PRO A 68 3.52 -15.42 2.81
CA PRO A 68 2.73 -14.93 3.96
C PRO A 68 3.12 -15.57 5.30
N GLU A 69 3.68 -16.77 5.27
CA GLU A 69 4.21 -17.50 6.43
C GLU A 69 5.41 -16.83 7.10
N THR A 70 6.10 -15.94 6.39
CA THR A 70 7.21 -15.14 6.97
C THR A 70 6.71 -14.05 7.92
N LEU A 71 5.42 -13.74 7.88
CA LEU A 71 4.80 -12.72 8.73
C LEU A 71 4.04 -13.36 9.87
N ARG A 72 4.20 -12.81 11.07
CA ARG A 72 3.42 -13.22 12.24
C ARG A 72 1.93 -13.07 11.95
N ASN A 73 1.20 -14.17 12.07
CA ASN A 73 -0.24 -14.25 11.82
C ASN A 73 -0.63 -13.88 10.37
N GLY A 74 0.29 -14.00 9.41
CA GLY A 74 0.06 -13.61 8.01
C GLY A 74 -1.04 -14.43 7.33
N THR A 75 -1.18 -15.70 7.71
CA THR A 75 -2.20 -16.62 7.18
C THR A 75 -3.52 -16.59 7.96
N GLU A 76 -3.57 -15.91 9.10
CA GLU A 76 -4.81 -15.77 9.87
C GLU A 76 -5.81 -14.88 9.12
N PRO A 77 -7.12 -15.14 9.26
CA PRO A 77 -8.16 -14.26 8.76
C PRO A 77 -7.99 -12.83 9.27
N ALA A 78 -8.24 -11.85 8.38
CA ALA A 78 -8.16 -10.45 8.73
C ALA A 78 -9.32 -10.05 9.67
N PRO A 79 -9.04 -9.58 10.90
CA PRO A 79 -10.07 -9.05 11.78
C PRO A 79 -10.72 -7.80 11.18
N ALA A 80 -11.99 -7.56 11.52
CA ALA A 80 -12.81 -6.52 10.92
C ALA A 80 -12.17 -5.13 10.94
N TYR A 81 -11.49 -4.76 12.03
CA TYR A 81 -10.86 -3.43 12.16
C TYR A 81 -9.78 -3.17 11.10
N LEU A 82 -9.12 -4.20 10.57
CA LEU A 82 -8.06 -4.02 9.56
C LEU A 82 -8.61 -3.59 8.21
N TYR A 83 -9.89 -3.81 7.91
CA TYR A 83 -10.51 -3.43 6.64
C TYR A 83 -10.67 -1.92 6.47
N VAL A 84 -10.62 -1.15 7.57
CA VAL A 84 -10.62 0.31 7.51
C VAL A 84 -9.37 0.83 6.78
N LEU A 85 -8.23 0.15 6.95
CA LEU A 85 -6.97 0.58 6.36
C LEU A 85 -7.01 0.58 4.82
N PRO A 86 -7.41 -0.52 4.12
CA PRO A 86 -7.63 -0.50 2.69
C PRO A 86 -8.57 0.61 2.26
N VAL A 87 -9.74 0.75 2.89
CA VAL A 87 -10.76 1.74 2.46
C VAL A 87 -10.20 3.16 2.50
N VAL A 88 -9.57 3.55 3.63
CA VAL A 88 -8.96 4.88 3.77
C VAL A 88 -7.81 5.06 2.79
N SER A 89 -6.95 4.05 2.63
CA SER A 89 -5.80 4.11 1.73
C SER A 89 -6.25 4.24 0.27
N THR A 90 -7.24 3.45 -0.17
CA THR A 90 -7.84 3.54 -1.51
C THR A 90 -8.44 4.91 -1.75
N GLY A 91 -9.16 5.47 -0.77
CA GLY A 91 -9.69 6.83 -0.87
C GLY A 91 -8.61 7.88 -1.05
N ALA A 92 -7.52 7.79 -0.28
CA ALA A 92 -6.38 8.70 -0.41
C ALA A 92 -5.67 8.55 -1.78
N ALA A 93 -5.43 7.32 -2.23
CA ALA A 93 -4.81 7.07 -3.54
C ALA A 93 -5.70 7.53 -4.70
N LEU A 94 -7.02 7.37 -4.59
CA LEU A 94 -7.97 7.90 -5.56
C LEU A 94 -7.88 9.43 -5.62
N ALA A 95 -7.82 10.10 -4.47
CA ALA A 95 -7.69 11.56 -4.43
C ALA A 95 -6.40 12.03 -5.12
N LEU A 96 -5.27 11.33 -4.91
CA LEU A 96 -4.02 11.59 -5.62
C LEU A 96 -4.17 11.40 -7.14
N ALA A 97 -4.75 10.26 -7.56
CA ALA A 97 -4.97 9.97 -8.97
C ALA A 97 -5.86 11.02 -9.65
N VAL A 98 -6.94 11.45 -8.99
CA VAL A 98 -7.80 12.54 -9.48
C VAL A 98 -7.02 13.85 -9.59
N GLY A 99 -6.17 14.17 -8.60
CA GLY A 99 -5.28 15.33 -8.65
C GLY A 99 -4.35 15.32 -9.86
N TRP A 100 -3.74 14.17 -10.16
CA TRP A 100 -2.90 14.02 -11.36
C TRP A 100 -3.69 14.24 -12.65
N VAL A 101 -4.87 13.61 -12.79
CA VAL A 101 -5.71 13.77 -13.98
C VAL A 101 -6.15 15.22 -14.15
N ALA A 102 -6.52 15.90 -13.06
CA ALA A 102 -6.91 17.31 -13.10
C ALA A 102 -5.75 18.25 -13.44
N ALA A 103 -4.49 17.84 -13.21
CA ALA A 103 -3.30 18.60 -13.53
C ALA A 103 -2.74 18.33 -14.94
N LEU A 104 -3.31 17.39 -15.70
CA LEU A 104 -2.93 17.17 -17.09
C LEU A 104 -3.36 18.38 -17.95
N PRO A 105 -2.45 18.91 -18.79
CA PRO A 105 -2.72 20.07 -19.66
C PRO A 105 -3.67 19.76 -20.83
#